data_AF-A0A6L5X7I0-F1
#
_entry.id   AF-A0A6L5X7I0-F1
#
_cell.length_a   1.000
_cell.length_b   1.000
_cell.length_c   1.000
_cell.angle_alpha   90.00
_cell.angle_beta   90.00
_cell.angle_gamma   90.00
#
_symmetry.space_group_name_H-M   'P 1'
#
loop_
_entity.id
_entity.type
_entity.pdbx_description
1 polymer ?
#
loop_
_entity_poly.entity_id
_entity_poly.type
_entity_poly.pdbx_seq_one_letter_code
_entity_poly.pdbx_strand_id
1 'polypeptide(L)'
;MKHFTIITLMLLCALAAGSTAARGQENVATQVATVYRPQTDTVEVQSAKMKRGIKNVVVVPVQYYAGPASEHYPVLYLLHGAWGSYRDWPRKAPLEQLATQYGVIIVCPDGQDSWYFDSPIDPTMQFETYVSKELVSYIDSHYRTYPTPYMRAIAGLSMGGHGALWLAWRHPDTFNSCGSMSGGVDITKFPGNWKIKDRLGKYEDNPQLWASHAVINLVPSLQPGQHITIDDGYDDIFYQVNLALHQALMERKIPHDFTIRPGKHTWDYWVNSLDYQMLFFSKAFKANAQHCQQAK
;
A
#
# COMPACT_ATOMS: atom_id res chain seq x y z
N MET A 1 3.52 77.70 -53.43
CA MET A 1 4.15 76.49 -52.85
C MET A 1 3.91 75.35 -53.86
N LYS A 2 4.53 75.30 -55.06
CA LYS A 2 5.92 74.87 -55.43
C LYS A 2 6.29 73.57 -54.70
N HIS A 3 6.49 72.38 -55.30
CA HIS A 3 6.77 71.91 -56.67
C HIS A 3 6.24 70.46 -56.85
N PHE A 4 5.58 70.08 -57.96
CA PHE A 4 6.12 69.43 -59.18
C PHE A 4 7.03 68.21 -58.93
N THR A 5 6.66 67.02 -59.49
CA THR A 5 7.42 66.30 -60.53
C THR A 5 6.78 64.92 -60.83
N ILE A 6 6.50 64.69 -62.12
CA ILE A 6 6.17 63.42 -62.77
C ILE A 6 7.49 62.65 -63.00
N ILE A 7 7.55 61.35 -62.72
CA ILE A 7 8.47 60.42 -63.40
C ILE A 7 7.72 59.18 -63.85
N THR A 8 7.89 58.91 -65.13
CA THR A 8 7.37 57.83 -65.97
C THR A 8 8.44 56.76 -66.17
N LEU A 9 8.01 55.54 -66.54
CA LEU A 9 8.79 54.47 -67.24
C LEU A 9 9.79 53.69 -66.33
N MET A 10 9.92 52.36 -66.38
CA MET A 10 10.05 51.51 -67.55
C MET A 10 9.49 50.08 -67.37
N LEU A 11 8.92 49.61 -68.47
CA LEU A 11 8.73 48.22 -68.90
C LEU A 11 10.04 47.43 -68.83
N LEU A 12 10.00 46.15 -68.41
CA LEU A 12 10.83 45.12 -69.08
C LEU A 12 10.25 43.71 -68.89
N CYS A 13 9.86 43.14 -70.03
CA CYS A 13 9.60 41.72 -70.25
C CYS A 13 10.86 40.88 -69.98
N ALA A 14 10.68 39.70 -69.37
CA ALA A 14 11.46 38.48 -69.65
C ALA A 14 10.70 37.30 -69.01
N LEU A 15 10.05 36.46 -69.82
CA LEU A 15 10.59 35.19 -70.32
C LEU A 15 10.77 34.12 -69.23
N ALA A 16 9.80 33.20 -69.23
CA ALA A 16 9.91 31.76 -69.04
C ALA A 16 11.15 31.20 -68.33
N ALA A 17 10.91 30.48 -67.23
CA ALA A 17 11.38 29.10 -67.08
C ALA A 17 10.59 28.46 -65.93
N GLY A 18 9.97 27.31 -66.21
CA GLY A 18 9.36 26.51 -65.16
C GLY A 18 10.42 26.08 -64.14
N SER A 19 10.07 26.18 -62.87
CA SER A 19 10.69 25.37 -61.84
C SER A 19 9.57 24.71 -61.04
N THR A 20 9.60 23.39 -61.10
CA THR A 20 8.77 22.43 -60.41
C THR A 20 8.42 22.85 -58.99
N ALA A 21 7.12 22.90 -58.69
CA ALA A 21 6.65 22.88 -57.32
C ALA A 21 7.13 21.59 -56.65
N ALA A 22 8.24 21.66 -55.91
CA ALA A 22 8.61 20.63 -54.97
C ALA A 22 7.61 20.72 -53.81
N ARG A 23 6.58 19.87 -53.90
CA ARG A 23 5.64 19.60 -52.81
C ARG A 23 6.46 19.02 -51.67
N GLY A 24 6.84 19.85 -50.70
CA GLY A 24 7.44 19.38 -49.47
C GLY A 24 6.46 18.41 -48.81
N GLN A 25 6.79 17.12 -48.82
CA GLN A 25 6.19 16.19 -47.89
C GLN A 25 6.74 16.56 -46.52
N GLU A 26 5.98 17.36 -45.76
CA GLU A 26 6.12 17.40 -44.32
C GLU A 26 5.86 15.97 -43.82
N ASN A 27 6.93 15.26 -43.51
CA ASN A 27 6.88 14.06 -42.70
C ASN A 27 6.41 14.48 -41.31
N VAL A 28 5.10 14.55 -41.11
CA VAL A 28 4.52 14.60 -39.77
C VAL A 28 4.86 13.26 -39.13
N ALA A 29 5.96 13.22 -38.38
CA ALA A 29 6.30 12.09 -37.54
C ALA A 29 5.16 11.95 -36.53
N THR A 30 4.27 10.98 -36.77
CA THR A 30 3.26 10.57 -35.80
C THR A 30 4.01 10.07 -34.57
N GLN A 31 4.19 10.92 -33.57
CA GLN A 31 4.63 10.46 -32.26
C GLN A 31 3.54 9.55 -31.72
N VAL A 32 3.76 8.24 -31.82
CA VAL A 32 2.95 7.27 -31.11
C VAL A 32 3.27 7.47 -29.63
N ALA A 33 2.40 8.17 -28.91
CA ALA A 33 2.54 8.32 -27.48
C ALA A 33 2.39 6.94 -26.83
N THR A 34 3.46 6.40 -26.25
CA THR A 34 3.38 5.20 -25.43
C THR A 34 2.55 5.52 -24.19
N VAL A 35 1.37 4.93 -24.09
CA VAL A 35 0.50 5.05 -22.91
C VAL A 35 0.93 4.01 -21.89
N TYR A 36 1.61 4.44 -20.83
CA TYR A 36 1.90 3.59 -19.68
C TYR A 36 0.66 3.50 -18.79
N ARG A 37 0.35 2.27 -18.34
CA ARG A 37 -0.74 1.98 -17.40
C ARG A 37 -0.15 1.35 -16.14
N PRO A 38 -0.81 1.52 -14.99
CA PRO A 38 -0.46 0.73 -13.82
C PRO A 38 -0.68 -0.76 -14.17
N GLN A 39 0.18 -1.62 -13.63
CA GLN A 39 0.09 -3.06 -13.88
C GLN A 39 -0.24 -3.77 -12.57
N THR A 40 -1.18 -4.71 -12.69
CA THR A 40 -1.60 -5.59 -11.62
C THR A 40 -1.16 -7.02 -11.97
N ASP A 41 -0.21 -7.55 -11.21
CA ASP A 41 0.25 -8.94 -11.32
C ASP A 41 -0.44 -9.82 -10.28
N THR A 42 -0.69 -11.08 -10.62
CA THR A 42 -0.94 -12.12 -9.62
C THR A 42 0.25 -13.06 -9.61
N VAL A 43 0.96 -13.09 -8.49
CA VAL A 43 2.14 -13.93 -8.29
C VAL A 43 1.84 -15.03 -7.27
N GLU A 44 2.44 -16.20 -7.47
CA GLU A 44 2.39 -17.30 -6.51
C GLU A 44 3.77 -17.50 -5.89
N VAL A 45 3.92 -17.11 -4.62
CA VAL A 45 5.18 -17.15 -3.90
C VAL A 45 5.22 -18.41 -3.06
N GLN A 46 6.29 -19.20 -3.19
CA GLN A 46 6.47 -20.42 -2.42
C GLN A 46 6.83 -20.08 -0.97
N SER A 47 6.02 -20.54 -0.01
CA SER A 47 6.37 -20.52 1.40
C SER A 47 7.24 -21.72 1.72
N ALA A 48 8.47 -21.49 2.16
CA ALA A 48 9.35 -22.56 2.60
C ALA A 48 8.82 -23.20 3.89
N LYS A 49 8.29 -22.38 4.81
CA LYS A 49 7.73 -22.85 6.08
C LYS A 49 6.46 -23.68 5.91
N MET A 50 5.55 -23.28 5.01
CA MET A 50 4.29 -24.00 4.75
C MET A 50 4.38 -25.01 3.59
N LYS A 51 5.49 -25.04 2.84
CA LYS A 51 5.75 -25.95 1.71
C LYS A 51 4.67 -25.89 0.62
N ARG A 52 4.18 -24.68 0.32
CA ARG A 52 3.15 -24.44 -0.70
C ARG A 52 3.24 -23.04 -1.29
N GLY A 53 2.68 -22.88 -2.48
CA GLY A 53 2.47 -21.57 -3.09
C GLY A 53 1.33 -20.81 -2.42
N ILE A 54 1.54 -19.50 -2.25
CA ILE A 54 0.54 -18.56 -1.76
C ILE A 54 0.41 -17.42 -2.76
N LYS A 55 -0.83 -17.08 -3.10
CA LYS A 55 -1.14 -16.07 -4.10
C LYS A 55 -1.12 -14.67 -3.50
N ASN A 56 -0.61 -13.74 -4.30
CA ASN A 56 -0.54 -12.33 -3.95
C ASN A 56 -0.91 -11.51 -5.18
N VAL A 57 -1.60 -10.40 -4.98
CA VAL A 57 -1.66 -9.34 -6.00
C VAL A 57 -0.53 -8.34 -5.75
N VAL A 58 0.16 -7.92 -6.81
CA VAL A 58 1.11 -6.81 -6.76
C VAL A 58 0.66 -5.75 -7.76
N VAL A 59 0.45 -4.52 -7.28
CA VAL A 59 0.11 -3.36 -8.10
C VAL A 59 1.30 -2.43 -8.12
N VAL A 60 1.83 -2.15 -9.32
CA VAL A 60 2.92 -1.21 -9.51
C VAL A 60 2.40 0.14 -10.06
N PRO A 61 2.97 1.27 -9.63
CA PRO A 61 2.56 2.59 -10.09
C PRO A 61 2.95 2.81 -11.57
N VAL A 62 2.25 3.67 -12.31
CA VAL A 62 2.58 3.99 -13.72
C VAL A 62 4.05 4.40 -13.89
N GLN A 63 4.57 5.14 -12.91
CA GLN A 63 5.95 5.61 -12.85
C GLN A 63 6.95 4.45 -12.91
N TYR A 64 6.56 3.25 -12.49
CA TYR A 64 7.41 2.06 -12.57
C TYR A 64 7.88 1.81 -14.01
N TYR A 65 7.04 1.97 -15.02
CA TYR A 65 7.45 1.77 -16.42
C TYR A 65 7.81 3.06 -17.15
N ALA A 66 7.22 4.19 -16.74
CA ALA A 66 7.44 5.48 -17.38
C ALA A 66 8.70 6.21 -16.87
N GLY A 67 9.19 5.86 -15.69
CA GLY A 67 10.34 6.49 -15.03
C GLY A 67 11.69 5.83 -15.31
N PRO A 68 12.79 6.38 -14.75
CA PRO A 68 14.11 5.79 -14.87
C PRO A 68 14.17 4.37 -14.29
N ALA A 69 14.91 3.48 -14.94
CA ALA A 69 15.10 2.10 -14.46
C ALA A 69 15.81 2.02 -13.09
N SER A 70 16.49 3.08 -12.67
CA SER A 70 17.13 3.21 -11.36
C SER A 70 16.17 3.62 -10.23
N GLU A 71 14.95 4.02 -10.56
CA GLU A 71 13.96 4.45 -9.56
C GLU A 71 13.41 3.25 -8.79
N HIS A 72 13.37 3.39 -7.46
CA HIS A 72 12.82 2.40 -6.54
C HIS A 72 11.62 2.99 -5.81
N TYR A 73 10.75 2.12 -5.29
CA TYR A 73 9.47 2.53 -4.74
C TYR A 73 9.30 2.05 -3.29
N PRO A 74 8.65 2.84 -2.42
CA PRO A 74 8.15 2.31 -1.16
C PRO A 74 7.08 1.25 -1.42
N VAL A 75 6.83 0.41 -0.41
CA VAL A 75 5.87 -0.70 -0.51
C VAL A 75 4.84 -0.63 0.60
N LEU A 76 3.57 -0.76 0.24
CA LEU A 76 2.47 -0.99 1.16
C LEU A 76 1.98 -2.44 1.04
N TYR A 77 2.04 -3.18 2.13
CA TYR A 77 1.40 -4.49 2.27
C TYR A 77 -0.02 -4.29 2.80
N LEU A 78 -1.04 -4.66 2.01
CA LEU A 78 -2.44 -4.36 2.29
C LEU A 78 -3.24 -5.65 2.53
N LEU A 79 -3.54 -5.91 3.80
CA LEU A 79 -4.09 -7.16 4.32
C LEU A 79 -5.61 -7.19 4.29
N HIS A 80 -6.19 -8.34 3.92
CA HIS A 80 -7.64 -8.55 3.89
C HIS A 80 -8.19 -8.99 5.26
N GLY A 81 -9.51 -8.96 5.40
CA GLY A 81 -10.22 -9.42 6.60
C GLY A 81 -10.47 -10.93 6.61
N ALA A 82 -11.06 -11.44 7.70
CA ALA A 82 -11.52 -12.83 7.76
C ALA A 82 -12.50 -13.13 6.62
N TRP A 83 -12.50 -14.36 6.11
CA TRP A 83 -13.28 -14.83 4.95
C TRP A 83 -12.86 -14.22 3.61
N GLY A 84 -11.87 -13.34 3.62
CA GLY A 84 -11.35 -12.67 2.44
C GLY A 84 -10.20 -13.40 1.76
N SER A 85 -9.61 -12.74 0.77
CA SER A 85 -8.42 -13.22 0.05
C SER A 85 -7.59 -12.08 -0.54
N TYR A 86 -6.44 -12.42 -1.15
CA TYR A 86 -5.60 -11.51 -1.95
C TYR A 86 -6.37 -10.69 -3.02
N ARG A 87 -7.58 -11.11 -3.38
CA ARG A 87 -8.40 -10.50 -4.44
C ARG A 87 -9.29 -9.36 -3.97
N ASP A 88 -9.49 -9.21 -2.66
CA ASP A 88 -10.57 -8.36 -2.16
C ASP A 88 -10.27 -6.89 -2.37
N TRP A 89 -9.10 -6.42 -1.92
CA TRP A 89 -8.67 -5.04 -2.12
C TRP A 89 -8.63 -4.64 -3.61
N PRO A 90 -7.99 -5.40 -4.52
CA PRO A 90 -8.02 -5.08 -5.95
C PRO A 90 -9.42 -5.03 -6.57
N ARG A 91 -10.40 -5.75 -6.01
CA ARG A 91 -11.79 -5.74 -6.49
C ARG A 91 -12.63 -4.61 -5.92
N LYS A 92 -12.26 -4.08 -4.76
CA LYS A 92 -13.10 -3.19 -3.95
C LYS A 92 -12.56 -1.76 -3.89
N ALA A 93 -11.25 -1.57 -4.05
CA ALA A 93 -10.60 -0.29 -4.00
C ALA A 93 -9.85 0.02 -5.31
N PRO A 94 -9.70 1.31 -5.68
CA PRO A 94 -9.01 1.72 -6.90
C PRO A 94 -7.47 1.69 -6.71
N LEU A 95 -6.91 0.51 -6.42
CA LEU A 95 -5.49 0.36 -6.04
C LEU A 95 -4.52 0.87 -7.11
N GLU A 96 -4.84 0.72 -8.38
CA GLU A 96 -4.03 1.23 -9.50
C GLU A 96 -3.90 2.76 -9.50
N GLN A 97 -5.01 3.45 -9.21
CA GLN A 97 -5.04 4.90 -9.06
C GLN A 97 -4.24 5.31 -7.82
N LEU A 98 -4.46 4.64 -6.69
CA LEU A 98 -3.77 4.93 -5.43
C LEU A 98 -2.26 4.70 -5.54
N ALA A 99 -1.83 3.57 -6.10
CA ALA A 99 -0.43 3.25 -6.36
C ALA A 99 0.22 4.37 -7.17
N THR A 100 -0.41 4.77 -8.29
CA THR A 100 0.09 5.82 -9.18
C THR A 100 0.12 7.20 -8.51
N GLN A 101 -0.94 7.57 -7.78
CA GLN A 101 -1.06 8.85 -7.11
C GLN A 101 0.03 9.04 -6.04
N TYR A 102 0.35 7.99 -5.30
CA TYR A 102 1.30 8.05 -4.19
C TYR A 102 2.70 7.53 -4.54
N GLY A 103 2.91 7.01 -5.75
CA GLY A 103 4.19 6.45 -6.19
C GLY A 103 4.64 5.28 -5.32
N VAL A 104 3.74 4.31 -5.08
CA VAL A 104 3.95 3.20 -4.15
C VAL A 104 3.58 1.87 -4.80
N ILE A 105 4.32 0.82 -4.49
CA ILE A 105 3.93 -0.56 -4.83
C ILE A 105 2.96 -1.07 -3.77
N ILE A 106 1.82 -1.63 -4.18
CA ILE A 106 0.84 -2.20 -3.25
C ILE A 106 0.85 -3.72 -3.40
N VAL A 107 1.04 -4.45 -2.30
CA VAL A 107 1.06 -5.91 -2.25
C VAL A 107 -0.12 -6.40 -1.41
N CYS A 108 -1.01 -7.19 -2.00
CA CYS A 108 -2.15 -7.79 -1.31
C CYS A 108 -1.94 -9.30 -1.17
N PRO A 109 -1.43 -9.79 -0.03
CA PRO A 109 -1.25 -11.22 0.18
C PRO A 109 -2.55 -11.95 0.51
N ASP A 110 -2.64 -13.22 0.12
CA ASP A 110 -3.64 -14.12 0.67
C ASP A 110 -3.17 -14.52 2.06
N GLY A 111 -3.91 -14.10 3.09
CA GLY A 111 -3.68 -14.44 4.48
C GLY A 111 -4.59 -15.55 4.98
N GLN A 112 -5.58 -16.00 4.20
CA GLN A 112 -6.64 -16.92 4.64
C GLN A 112 -7.26 -16.48 5.99
N ASP A 113 -7.89 -17.39 6.74
CA ASP A 113 -8.38 -17.12 8.10
C ASP A 113 -7.25 -17.31 9.14
N SER A 114 -6.02 -16.85 8.86
CA SER A 114 -4.85 -17.09 9.71
C SER A 114 -4.70 -16.14 10.88
N TRP A 115 -5.35 -14.98 10.83
CA TRP A 115 -5.07 -13.85 11.71
C TRP A 115 -3.62 -13.36 11.67
N TYR A 116 -2.89 -13.70 10.60
CA TYR A 116 -1.54 -13.25 10.30
C TYR A 116 -0.49 -13.57 11.38
N PHE A 117 -0.78 -14.51 12.27
CA PHE A 117 0.21 -15.09 13.18
C PHE A 117 0.61 -16.50 12.73
N ASP A 118 1.72 -16.99 13.27
CA ASP A 118 2.12 -18.39 13.12
C ASP A 118 1.31 -19.23 14.11
N SER A 119 0.39 -20.06 13.60
CA SER A 119 -0.43 -20.90 14.46
C SER A 119 0.42 -21.94 15.22
N PRO A 120 0.29 -22.03 16.55
CA PRO A 120 0.98 -23.06 17.35
C PRO A 120 0.37 -24.46 17.21
N ILE A 121 -0.85 -24.58 16.69
CA ILE A 121 -1.57 -25.86 16.56
C ILE A 121 -1.82 -26.29 15.11
N ASP A 122 -1.55 -25.41 14.14
CA ASP A 122 -1.68 -25.70 12.71
C ASP A 122 -0.40 -25.29 11.95
N PRO A 123 0.50 -26.25 11.65
CA PRO A 123 1.74 -25.96 10.94
C PRO A 123 1.52 -25.54 9.48
N THR A 124 0.29 -25.65 8.94
CA THR A 124 -0.05 -25.21 7.57
C THR A 124 -0.43 -23.73 7.50
N MET A 125 -0.42 -23.04 8.64
CA MET A 125 -0.88 -21.67 8.84
C MET A 125 0.19 -20.84 9.55
N GLN A 126 1.27 -20.55 8.82
CA GLN A 126 2.45 -19.84 9.33
C GLN A 126 2.59 -18.48 8.65
N PHE A 127 1.57 -17.64 8.83
CA PHE A 127 1.40 -16.40 8.07
C PHE A 127 2.19 -15.21 8.63
N GLU A 128 2.66 -15.28 9.88
CA GLU A 128 3.61 -14.29 10.39
C GLU A 128 4.94 -14.43 9.67
N THR A 129 5.49 -15.65 9.64
CA THR A 129 6.73 -15.91 8.91
C THR A 129 6.58 -15.62 7.42
N TYR A 130 5.47 -16.04 6.82
CA TYR A 130 5.27 -15.84 5.38
C TYR A 130 5.25 -14.35 5.02
N VAL A 131 4.41 -13.55 5.67
CA VAL A 131 4.25 -12.14 5.28
C VAL A 131 5.48 -11.32 5.66
N SER A 132 6.04 -11.48 6.87
CA SER A 132 7.15 -10.63 7.32
C SER A 132 8.50 -11.01 6.72
N LYS A 133 8.68 -12.24 6.22
CA LYS A 133 9.99 -12.70 5.73
C LYS A 133 9.93 -13.19 4.29
N GLU A 134 9.15 -14.23 4.03
CA GLU A 134 9.19 -14.95 2.74
C GLU A 134 8.66 -14.08 1.60
N LEU A 135 7.51 -13.42 1.82
CA LEU A 135 6.91 -12.52 0.86
C LEU A 135 7.73 -11.24 0.68
N VAL A 136 8.19 -10.63 1.78
CA VAL A 136 9.03 -9.42 1.70
C VAL A 136 10.30 -9.67 0.89
N SER A 137 10.99 -10.79 1.14
CA SER A 137 12.17 -11.18 0.39
C SER A 137 11.88 -11.40 -1.10
N TYR A 138 10.74 -12.03 -1.43
CA TYR A 138 10.32 -12.18 -2.82
C TYR A 138 10.07 -10.82 -3.49
N ILE A 139 9.32 -9.93 -2.84
CA ILE A 139 8.98 -8.63 -3.40
C ILE A 139 10.23 -7.77 -3.60
N ASP A 140 11.13 -7.73 -2.61
CA ASP A 140 12.37 -6.95 -2.69
C ASP A 140 13.32 -7.47 -3.79
N SER A 141 13.26 -8.77 -4.13
CA SER A 141 14.12 -9.37 -5.17
C SER A 141 13.53 -9.32 -6.59
N HIS A 142 12.22 -9.15 -6.74
CA HIS A 142 11.53 -9.19 -8.04
C HIS A 142 11.01 -7.81 -8.50
N TYR A 143 10.86 -6.86 -7.58
CA TYR A 143 10.38 -5.51 -7.85
C TYR A 143 11.39 -4.46 -7.37
N ARG A 144 11.43 -3.31 -8.05
CA ARG A 144 12.30 -2.18 -7.64
C ARG A 144 11.76 -1.50 -6.40
N THR A 145 12.09 -2.05 -5.24
CA THR A 145 11.68 -1.54 -3.93
C THR A 145 12.84 -0.88 -3.21
N TYR A 146 12.56 -0.02 -2.23
CA TYR A 146 13.57 0.30 -1.22
C TYR A 146 13.56 -0.80 -0.14
N PRO A 147 14.60 -1.67 -0.06
CA PRO A 147 14.59 -2.83 0.84
C PRO A 147 14.95 -2.43 2.28
N THR A 148 14.11 -1.60 2.89
CA THR A 148 14.33 -1.04 4.24
C THR A 148 12.99 -0.86 4.96
N PRO A 149 12.92 -1.08 6.28
CA PRO A 149 11.69 -0.89 7.04
C PRO A 149 11.12 0.53 6.89
N TYR A 150 11.96 1.55 6.77
CA TYR A 150 11.55 2.96 6.64
C TYR A 150 10.75 3.28 5.38
N MET A 151 10.83 2.43 4.36
CA MET A 151 10.10 2.55 3.09
C MET A 151 9.06 1.44 2.94
N ARG A 152 8.71 0.77 4.05
CA ARG A 152 7.73 -0.31 4.08
C ARG A 152 6.63 -0.02 5.09
N ALA A 153 5.40 -0.02 4.60
CA ALA A 153 4.19 0.06 5.40
C ALA A 153 3.39 -1.24 5.32
N ILE A 154 2.60 -1.51 6.36
CA ILE A 154 1.62 -2.59 6.36
C ILE A 154 0.29 -2.10 6.94
N ALA A 155 -0.81 -2.35 6.26
CA ALA A 155 -2.13 -1.95 6.70
C ALA A 155 -3.16 -3.03 6.41
N GLY A 156 -4.32 -2.98 7.05
CA GLY A 156 -5.40 -3.91 6.74
C GLY A 156 -6.69 -3.61 7.46
N LEU A 157 -7.73 -4.36 7.11
CA LEU A 157 -9.07 -4.23 7.70
C LEU A 157 -9.42 -5.41 8.59
N SER A 158 -10.16 -5.21 9.69
CA SER A 158 -10.68 -6.31 10.53
C SER A 158 -9.56 -7.24 11.04
N MET A 159 -9.57 -8.53 10.66
CA MET A 159 -8.45 -9.47 10.85
C MET A 159 -7.12 -8.93 10.30
N GLY A 160 -7.12 -8.29 9.14
CA GLY A 160 -5.94 -7.64 8.55
C GLY A 160 -5.50 -6.39 9.30
N GLY A 161 -6.40 -5.70 10.00
CA GLY A 161 -6.04 -4.57 10.88
C GLY A 161 -5.29 -5.05 12.11
N HIS A 162 -5.76 -6.15 12.72
CA HIS A 162 -4.98 -6.87 13.75
C HIS A 162 -3.64 -7.34 13.19
N GLY A 163 -3.65 -8.04 12.04
CA GLY A 163 -2.44 -8.57 11.41
C GLY A 163 -1.39 -7.52 11.07
N ALA A 164 -1.81 -6.35 10.57
CA ALA A 164 -0.90 -5.26 10.23
C ALA A 164 -0.17 -4.74 11.47
N LEU A 165 -0.90 -4.50 12.57
CA LEU A 165 -0.29 -4.10 13.84
C LEU A 165 0.58 -5.23 14.41
N TRP A 166 0.12 -6.48 14.37
CA TRP A 166 0.82 -7.66 14.88
C TRP A 166 2.19 -7.81 14.22
N LEU A 167 2.21 -7.78 12.88
CA LEU A 167 3.43 -7.94 12.09
C LEU A 167 4.37 -6.75 12.27
N ALA A 168 3.87 -5.52 12.26
CA ALA A 168 4.73 -4.35 12.41
C ALA A 168 5.38 -4.29 13.79
N TRP A 169 4.62 -4.56 14.85
CA TRP A 169 5.13 -4.42 16.22
C TRP A 169 6.08 -5.55 16.62
N ARG A 170 5.97 -6.72 16.00
CA ARG A 170 6.86 -7.87 16.24
C ARG A 170 8.06 -7.91 15.29
N HIS A 171 7.95 -7.27 14.13
CA HIS A 171 9.01 -7.20 13.11
C HIS A 171 9.30 -5.73 12.73
N PRO A 172 9.73 -4.87 13.68
CA PRO A 172 10.02 -3.47 13.42
C PRO A 172 11.23 -3.25 12.49
N ASP A 173 12.09 -4.27 12.36
CA ASP A 173 13.15 -4.38 11.37
C ASP A 173 12.63 -4.61 9.94
N THR A 174 11.37 -5.02 9.81
CA THR A 174 10.70 -5.24 8.53
C THR A 174 9.74 -4.10 8.18
N PHE A 175 8.93 -3.61 9.13
CA PHE A 175 7.92 -2.57 8.87
C PHE A 175 8.10 -1.40 9.83
N ASN A 176 8.30 -0.18 9.30
CA ASN A 176 8.35 1.02 10.13
C ASN A 176 7.00 1.73 10.25
N SER A 177 6.09 1.53 9.30
CA SER A 177 4.76 2.15 9.31
C SER A 177 3.65 1.10 9.34
N CYS A 178 2.59 1.32 10.13
CA CYS A 178 1.45 0.42 10.17
C CYS A 178 0.10 1.10 10.30
N GLY A 179 -0.94 0.42 9.78
CA GLY A 179 -2.30 0.90 9.69
C GLY A 179 -3.34 -0.14 10.09
N SER A 180 -4.38 0.25 10.84
CA SER A 180 -5.51 -0.62 11.18
C SER A 180 -6.84 0.05 10.89
N MET A 181 -7.65 -0.56 10.04
CA MET A 181 -9.02 -0.14 9.73
C MET A 181 -10.01 -1.10 10.41
N SER A 182 -10.75 -0.63 11.41
CA SER A 182 -11.72 -1.45 12.16
C SER A 182 -11.11 -2.78 12.63
N GLY A 183 -9.91 -2.74 13.20
CA GLY A 183 -9.14 -3.94 13.52
C GLY A 183 -9.74 -4.74 14.67
N GLY A 184 -9.68 -6.07 14.56
CA GLY A 184 -9.99 -7.00 15.66
C GLY A 184 -8.89 -7.03 16.72
N VAL A 185 -8.57 -5.87 17.33
CA VAL A 185 -7.32 -5.67 18.09
C VAL A 185 -7.25 -6.37 19.44
N ASP A 186 -8.41 -6.77 19.98
CA ASP A 186 -8.52 -7.63 21.15
C ASP A 186 -9.37 -8.87 20.82
N ILE A 187 -8.69 -9.92 20.35
CA ILE A 187 -9.32 -11.18 19.97
C ILE A 187 -9.93 -11.93 21.15
N THR A 188 -9.52 -11.63 22.39
CA THR A 188 -10.01 -12.32 23.59
C THR A 188 -11.49 -12.02 23.88
N LYS A 189 -12.02 -10.93 23.31
CA LYS A 189 -13.44 -10.54 23.44
C LYS A 189 -14.37 -11.34 22.53
N PHE A 190 -13.82 -12.16 21.63
CA PHE A 190 -14.60 -12.84 20.60
C PHE A 190 -14.19 -14.32 20.40
N PRO A 191 -14.16 -15.14 21.46
CA PRO A 191 -13.61 -16.49 21.41
C PRO A 191 -14.36 -17.46 20.48
N GLY A 192 -15.63 -17.18 20.18
CA GLY A 192 -16.47 -18.00 19.31
C GLY A 192 -16.43 -17.63 17.82
N ASN A 193 -15.73 -16.57 17.43
CA ASN A 193 -15.89 -15.94 16.12
C ASN A 193 -14.66 -16.11 15.22
N TRP A 194 -14.86 -15.95 13.90
CA TRP A 194 -13.80 -15.79 12.88
C TRP A 194 -12.68 -16.84 12.89
N LYS A 195 -13.00 -18.08 13.25
CA LYS A 195 -12.08 -19.25 13.24
C LYS A 195 -10.77 -19.07 14.02
N ILE A 196 -10.67 -18.11 14.93
CA ILE A 196 -9.45 -17.91 15.73
C ILE A 196 -9.10 -19.19 16.51
N LYS A 197 -10.12 -19.89 17.03
CA LYS A 197 -9.96 -21.17 17.73
C LYS A 197 -9.33 -22.27 16.88
N ASP A 198 -9.46 -22.22 15.56
CA ASP A 198 -8.85 -23.20 14.66
C ASP A 198 -7.33 -22.95 14.56
N ARG A 199 -6.86 -21.76 15.00
CA ARG A 199 -5.45 -21.36 14.99
C ARG A 199 -4.82 -21.35 16.38
N LEU A 200 -5.60 -21.16 17.45
CA LEU A 200 -5.09 -21.05 18.84
C LEU A 200 -5.66 -22.11 19.80
N GLY A 201 -6.57 -22.97 19.35
CA GLY A 201 -7.37 -23.83 20.22
C GLY A 201 -8.51 -23.06 20.89
N LYS A 202 -9.34 -23.77 21.65
CA LYS A 202 -10.44 -23.15 22.40
C LYS A 202 -9.89 -22.17 23.42
N TYR A 203 -10.59 -21.06 23.61
CA TYR A 203 -10.19 -20.00 24.53
C TYR A 203 -10.17 -20.50 25.98
N GLU A 204 -11.16 -21.30 26.36
CA GLU A 204 -11.32 -21.84 27.72
C GLU A 204 -10.12 -22.71 28.12
N ASP A 205 -9.52 -23.40 27.14
CA ASP A 205 -8.37 -24.28 27.33
C ASP A 205 -7.04 -23.51 27.28
N ASN A 206 -7.00 -22.33 26.62
CA ASN A 206 -5.76 -21.62 26.32
C ASN A 206 -5.84 -20.08 26.49
N PRO A 207 -6.36 -19.53 27.61
CA PRO A 207 -6.61 -18.09 27.72
C PRO A 207 -5.33 -17.25 27.64
N GLN A 208 -4.19 -17.75 28.15
CA GLN A 208 -2.90 -17.07 28.05
C GLN A 208 -2.39 -17.02 26.60
N LEU A 209 -2.66 -18.05 25.81
CA LEU A 209 -2.25 -18.08 24.40
C LEU A 209 -3.05 -17.07 23.58
N TRP A 210 -4.35 -16.98 23.83
CA TRP A 210 -5.18 -15.94 23.21
C TRP A 210 -4.74 -14.53 23.63
N ALA A 211 -4.44 -14.33 24.91
CA ALA A 211 -3.92 -13.07 25.40
C ALA A 211 -2.59 -12.70 24.72
N SER A 212 -1.67 -13.65 24.52
CA SER A 212 -0.38 -13.38 23.86
C SER A 212 -0.52 -13.11 22.35
N HIS A 213 -1.65 -13.49 21.74
CA HIS A 213 -1.96 -13.24 20.32
C HIS A 213 -2.93 -12.08 20.10
N ALA A 214 -3.42 -11.44 21.16
CA ALA A 214 -4.17 -10.20 21.06
C ALA A 214 -3.20 -9.02 20.91
N VAL A 215 -3.25 -8.33 19.77
CA VAL A 215 -2.26 -7.29 19.45
C VAL A 215 -2.24 -6.14 20.45
N ILE A 216 -3.38 -5.82 21.08
CA ILE A 216 -3.46 -4.85 22.17
C ILE A 216 -2.50 -5.17 23.33
N ASN A 217 -2.21 -6.45 23.59
CA ASN A 217 -1.33 -6.87 24.68
C ASN A 217 0.16 -6.72 24.33
N LEU A 218 0.52 -6.30 23.11
CA LEU A 218 1.89 -5.95 22.74
C LEU A 218 2.24 -4.50 23.11
N VAL A 219 1.25 -3.65 23.37
CA VAL A 219 1.44 -2.23 23.74
C VAL A 219 2.50 -2.01 24.82
N PRO A 220 2.59 -2.83 25.90
CA PRO A 220 3.64 -2.71 26.91
C PRO A 220 5.08 -2.90 26.42
N SER A 221 5.28 -3.57 25.29
CA SER A 221 6.59 -3.84 24.69
C SER A 221 6.99 -2.88 23.57
N LEU A 222 6.07 -2.03 23.10
CA LEU A 222 6.34 -1.14 21.98
C LEU A 222 7.44 -0.14 22.29
N GLN A 223 8.33 -0.01 21.31
CA GLN A 223 9.35 1.03 21.27
C GLN A 223 8.86 2.21 20.42
N PRO A 224 9.25 3.44 20.74
CA PRO A 224 8.96 4.59 19.90
C PRO A 224 9.69 4.48 18.55
N GLY A 225 9.13 5.11 17.51
CA GLY A 225 9.80 5.24 16.20
C GLY A 225 9.05 4.65 15.01
N GLN A 226 7.97 3.91 15.25
CA GLN A 226 7.05 3.50 14.18
C GLN A 226 5.96 4.55 13.94
N HIS A 227 5.52 4.67 12.69
CA HIS A 227 4.37 5.50 12.32
C HIS A 227 3.10 4.65 12.37
N ILE A 228 2.17 4.98 13.28
CA ILE A 228 0.97 4.19 13.54
C ILE A 228 -0.26 5.01 13.17
N THR A 229 -1.15 4.46 12.35
CA THR A 229 -2.48 5.02 12.10
C THR A 229 -3.56 3.98 12.37
N ILE A 230 -4.60 4.36 13.09
CA ILE A 230 -5.72 3.49 13.45
C ILE A 230 -7.00 4.26 13.22
N ASP A 231 -7.99 3.63 12.60
CA ASP A 231 -9.29 4.23 12.44
C ASP A 231 -10.42 3.21 12.58
N ASP A 232 -11.58 3.68 13.05
CA ASP A 232 -12.77 2.85 13.17
C ASP A 232 -14.08 3.64 13.03
N GLY A 233 -15.14 2.94 12.65
CA GLY A 233 -16.49 3.46 12.63
C GLY A 233 -17.11 3.43 14.04
N TYR A 234 -17.81 4.49 14.47
CA TYR A 234 -18.44 4.46 15.80
C TYR A 234 -19.58 3.44 15.95
N ASP A 235 -20.16 2.96 14.83
CA ASP A 235 -21.17 1.88 14.81
C ASP A 235 -20.54 0.51 14.44
N ASP A 236 -19.20 0.40 14.42
CA ASP A 236 -18.49 -0.85 14.14
C ASP A 236 -18.52 -1.79 15.36
N ILE A 237 -18.52 -3.11 15.09
CA ILE A 237 -18.47 -4.15 16.13
C ILE A 237 -17.15 -4.13 16.92
N PHE A 238 -16.08 -3.59 16.36
CA PHE A 238 -14.77 -3.46 16.99
C PHE A 238 -14.50 -2.09 17.61
N TYR A 239 -15.47 -1.18 17.58
CA TYR A 239 -15.31 0.19 18.08
C TYR A 239 -14.73 0.25 19.50
N GLN A 240 -15.29 -0.54 20.42
CA GLN A 240 -14.87 -0.53 21.83
C GLN A 240 -13.44 -1.08 22.02
N VAL A 241 -13.03 -2.07 21.23
CA VAL A 241 -11.67 -2.61 21.34
C VAL A 241 -10.63 -1.69 20.71
N ASN A 242 -10.98 -0.95 19.64
CA ASN A 242 -10.12 0.08 19.07
C ASN A 242 -9.97 1.30 19.99
N LEU A 243 -11.05 1.71 20.69
CA LEU A 243 -10.94 2.73 21.75
C LEU A 243 -10.02 2.29 22.89
N ALA A 244 -10.15 1.04 23.35
CA ALA A 244 -9.28 0.51 24.40
C ALA A 244 -7.80 0.49 23.96
N LEU A 245 -7.53 0.14 22.71
CA LEU A 245 -6.18 0.20 22.15
C LEU A 245 -5.64 1.63 22.11
N HIS A 246 -6.44 2.59 21.62
CA HIS A 246 -6.08 4.00 21.62
C HIS A 246 -5.70 4.50 23.02
N GLN A 247 -6.54 4.18 24.02
CA GLN A 247 -6.28 4.55 25.41
C GLN A 247 -4.96 3.95 25.92
N ALA A 248 -4.70 2.67 25.64
CA ALA A 248 -3.45 2.01 26.06
C ALA A 248 -2.20 2.64 25.40
N LEU A 249 -2.30 3.05 24.13
CA LEU A 249 -1.21 3.77 23.42
C LEU A 249 -1.00 5.18 24.01
N MET A 250 -2.09 5.89 24.31
CA MET A 250 -2.06 7.23 24.92
C MET A 250 -1.41 7.22 26.30
N GLU A 251 -1.76 6.28 27.16
CA GLU A 251 -1.18 6.13 28.51
C GLU A 251 0.34 5.95 28.47
N ARG A 252 0.85 5.28 27.43
CA ARG A 252 2.28 5.08 27.20
C ARG A 252 2.94 6.16 26.36
N LYS A 253 2.18 7.16 25.92
CA LYS A 253 2.64 8.25 25.05
C LYS A 253 3.28 7.75 23.76
N ILE A 254 2.75 6.66 23.20
CA ILE A 254 3.17 6.17 21.88
C ILE A 254 2.55 7.07 20.82
N PRO A 255 3.34 7.75 19.96
CA PRO A 255 2.79 8.59 18.90
C PRO A 255 1.97 7.76 17.90
N HIS A 256 0.74 8.17 17.64
CA HIS A 256 -0.14 7.52 16.66
C HIS A 256 -1.27 8.47 16.22
N ASP A 257 -1.77 8.28 15.01
CA ASP A 257 -3.00 8.90 14.53
C ASP A 257 -4.17 7.97 14.87
N PHE A 258 -5.19 8.48 15.58
CA PHE A 258 -6.42 7.75 15.87
C PHE A 258 -7.63 8.53 15.38
N THR A 259 -8.46 7.92 14.53
CA THR A 259 -9.63 8.59 13.94
C THR A 259 -10.90 7.75 14.12
N ILE A 260 -11.96 8.39 14.61
CA ILE A 260 -13.31 7.82 14.65
C ILE A 260 -14.22 8.59 13.71
N ARG A 261 -15.01 7.89 12.88
CA ARG A 261 -15.95 8.49 11.92
C ARG A 261 -17.30 7.76 11.91
N PRO A 262 -18.36 8.36 11.34
CA PRO A 262 -19.55 7.58 10.98
C PRO A 262 -19.18 6.38 10.11
N GLY A 263 -19.61 5.19 10.52
CA GLY A 263 -19.23 3.97 9.82
C GLY A 263 -19.52 2.70 10.60
N LYS A 264 -19.58 1.60 9.86
CA LYS A 264 -19.79 0.23 10.33
C LYS A 264 -18.75 -0.70 9.70
N HIS A 265 -18.79 -1.97 10.06
CA HIS A 265 -17.91 -3.03 9.55
C HIS A 265 -18.16 -3.37 8.07
N THR A 266 -17.78 -2.45 7.18
CA THR A 266 -18.21 -2.43 5.78
C THR A 266 -17.09 -2.00 4.84
N TRP A 267 -17.14 -2.50 3.61
CA TRP A 267 -16.20 -2.12 2.55
C TRP A 267 -16.23 -0.63 2.23
N ASP A 268 -17.39 0.02 2.26
CA ASP A 268 -17.49 1.46 2.00
C ASP A 268 -16.68 2.27 3.02
N TYR A 269 -16.72 1.85 4.29
CA TYR A 269 -15.90 2.47 5.34
C TYR A 269 -14.40 2.24 5.09
N TRP A 270 -13.98 1.01 4.81
CA TRP A 270 -12.57 0.67 4.62
C TRP A 270 -11.96 1.27 3.36
N VAL A 271 -12.71 1.33 2.25
CA VAL A 271 -12.26 1.97 1.01
C VAL A 271 -12.06 3.47 1.24
N ASN A 272 -13.01 4.14 1.90
CA ASN A 272 -12.84 5.53 2.30
C ASN A 272 -11.66 5.71 3.25
N SER A 273 -11.46 4.80 4.22
CA SER A 273 -10.35 4.91 5.15
C SER A 273 -8.99 4.75 4.50
N LEU A 274 -8.87 3.85 3.52
CA LEU A 274 -7.63 3.60 2.79
C LEU A 274 -7.04 4.90 2.23
N ASP A 275 -7.85 5.82 1.71
CA ASP A 275 -7.35 7.12 1.20
C ASP A 275 -6.57 7.92 2.25
N TYR A 276 -7.04 7.92 3.49
CA TYR A 276 -6.40 8.62 4.60
C TYR A 276 -5.12 7.91 5.03
N GLN A 277 -5.15 6.57 5.10
CA GLN A 277 -3.94 5.80 5.44
C GLN A 277 -2.87 5.90 4.34
N MET A 278 -3.26 5.92 3.06
CA MET A 278 -2.35 6.16 1.93
C MET A 278 -1.66 7.53 2.06
N LEU A 279 -2.42 8.58 2.39
CA LEU A 279 -1.85 9.90 2.66
C LEU A 279 -0.89 9.87 3.86
N PHE A 280 -1.27 9.20 4.95
CA PHE A 280 -0.45 9.03 6.13
C PHE A 280 0.90 8.37 5.80
N PHE A 281 0.89 7.23 5.10
CA PHE A 281 2.11 6.52 4.70
C PHE A 281 2.96 7.32 3.72
N SER A 282 2.35 8.03 2.76
CA SER A 282 3.10 8.90 1.85
C SER A 282 3.88 9.99 2.59
N LYS A 283 3.30 10.56 3.67
CA LYS A 283 4.01 11.52 4.52
C LYS A 283 5.14 10.86 5.30
N ALA A 284 4.92 9.68 5.87
CA ALA A 284 5.94 8.92 6.58
C ALA A 284 7.15 8.59 5.68
N PHE A 285 6.91 8.07 4.47
CA PHE A 285 7.98 7.77 3.50
C PHE A 285 8.78 9.02 3.11
N LYS A 286 8.11 10.15 2.90
CA LYS A 286 8.78 11.43 2.59
C LYS A 286 9.66 11.92 3.74
N ALA A 287 9.16 11.84 4.97
CA ALA A 287 9.93 12.22 6.16
C ALA A 287 11.19 11.34 6.32
N ASN A 288 11.04 10.03 6.14
CA ASN A 288 12.15 9.08 6.20
C ASN A 288 13.20 9.32 5.10
N ALA A 289 12.77 9.59 3.87
CA ALA A 289 13.68 9.90 2.77
C ALA A 289 14.51 11.18 3.01
N GLN A 290 13.89 12.22 3.59
CA GLN A 290 14.57 13.47 3.94
C GLN A 290 15.63 13.27 5.02
N HIS A 291 15.34 12.48 6.06
CA HIS A 291 16.33 12.16 7.10
C HIS A 291 17.55 11.44 6.54
N CYS A 292 17.38 10.50 5.60
CA CYS A 292 18.51 9.81 4.96
C CYS A 292 19.37 10.72 4.06
N GLN A 293 18.81 11.80 3.51
CA GLN A 293 19.55 12.76 2.69
C GLN A 293 20.33 13.77 3.54
N GLN A 294 19.83 14.13 4.72
CA GLN A 294 20.48 15.07 5.64
C GLN A 294 21.59 14.42 6.50
N ALA A 295 21.59 13.08 6.61
CA ALA A 295 22.60 12.31 7.33
C ALA A 295 23.84 11.96 6.49
N LYS A 296 23.92 12.44 5.25
CA LYS A 296 25.08 12.31 4.35
C LYS A 296 25.81 13.65 4.23
#